data_AF-A0A6G1ARZ2-F1
#
_entry.id   AF-A0A6G1ARZ2-F1
#
_cell.length_a   1.000
_cell.length_b   1.000
_cell.length_c   1.000
_cell.angle_alpha   90.00
_cell.angle_beta   90.00
_cell.angle_gamma   90.00
#
_symmetry.space_group_name_H-M   'P 1'
#
loop_
_entity.id
_entity.type
_entity.pdbx_description
1 polymer ?
#
loop_
_entity_poly.entity_id
_entity_poly.type
_entity_poly.pdbx_seq_one_letter_code
_entity_poly.pdbx_strand_id
1 'polypeptide(L)'
;KLTKMTKPKRFQEELTAKELIKTDINNITEQEFRTIIMKLIAGLEKSMEDIRETMATNTIEHKNSYDEIKNAINEIHNKLEASNARIEEAERRISDLEDTIIEKEETEKKRDELIQDHERRVRELSDMVKHNNISVIGIPEEEERGKGAEGVVEEIIAETFPDLETEVDIEIQEAQRTTFICNLNRSSA
;
A
#
# COMPACT_ATOMS: atom_id res chain seq x y z
N LYS A 1 31.83 -3.12 -20.98
CA LYS A 1 33.25 -2.77 -21.27
C LYS A 1 33.56 -3.31 -22.66
N LEU A 2 33.65 -2.43 -23.66
CA LEU A 2 33.86 -2.76 -25.08
C LEU A 2 35.33 -3.14 -25.31
N THR A 3 35.61 -4.39 -25.65
CA THR A 3 36.93 -4.85 -26.10
C THR A 3 37.04 -4.56 -27.60
N LYS A 4 37.74 -3.48 -27.97
CA LYS A 4 38.14 -3.22 -29.36
C LYS A 4 39.18 -4.27 -29.76
N MET A 5 38.79 -5.26 -30.57
CA MET A 5 39.75 -6.15 -31.23
C MET A 5 40.21 -5.50 -32.53
N THR A 6 41.42 -4.95 -32.47
CA THR A 6 42.17 -4.42 -33.62
C THR A 6 42.61 -5.59 -34.49
N LYS A 7 42.08 -5.71 -35.72
CA LYS A 7 42.60 -6.66 -36.72
C LYS A 7 43.95 -6.17 -37.27
N PRO A 8 44.94 -7.05 -37.52
CA PRO A 8 46.23 -6.63 -38.03
C PRO A 8 46.12 -6.30 -39.52
N LYS A 9 46.58 -5.10 -39.90
CA LYS A 9 46.78 -4.71 -41.30
C LYS A 9 47.86 -5.60 -41.92
N ARG A 10 47.48 -6.59 -42.71
CA ARG A 10 48.39 -7.24 -43.65
C ARG A 10 48.64 -6.28 -44.81
N PHE A 11 49.83 -5.69 -44.85
CA PHE A 11 50.38 -5.10 -46.06
C PHE A 11 50.66 -6.24 -47.06
N GLN A 12 49.75 -6.43 -48.00
CA GLN A 12 50.10 -6.97 -49.31
C GLN A 12 49.92 -5.82 -50.29
N GLU A 13 50.91 -5.59 -51.15
CA GLU A 13 50.83 -4.65 -52.28
C GLU A 13 49.67 -5.07 -53.19
N GLU A 14 48.48 -4.60 -52.87
CA GLU A 14 47.29 -4.75 -53.67
C GLU A 14 47.34 -3.63 -54.71
N LEU A 15 48.00 -3.90 -55.85
CA LEU A 15 47.85 -3.09 -57.06
C LEU A 15 46.35 -3.04 -57.36
N THR A 16 45.74 -1.88 -57.09
CA THR A 16 44.29 -1.78 -57.09
C THR A 16 43.76 -1.94 -58.51
N ALA A 17 42.60 -2.57 -58.69
CA ALA A 17 41.96 -2.70 -60.01
C ALA A 17 41.86 -1.34 -60.74
N LYS A 18 41.79 -0.23 -59.99
CA LYS A 18 41.83 1.15 -60.48
C LYS A 18 43.16 1.56 -61.15
N GLU A 19 44.29 1.03 -60.70
CA GLU A 19 45.63 1.27 -61.28
C GLU A 19 45.82 0.48 -62.59
N LEU A 20 45.24 -0.71 -62.69
CA LEU A 20 45.32 -1.59 -63.86
C LEU A 20 44.38 -1.20 -65.02
N ILE A 21 43.26 -0.54 -64.72
CA ILE A 21 42.36 0.03 -65.76
C ILE A 21 43.00 1.22 -66.49
N LYS A 22 44.03 1.84 -65.89
CA LYS A 22 44.73 3.02 -66.43
C LYS A 22 45.81 2.67 -67.46
N THR A 23 46.18 1.40 -67.58
CA THR A 23 47.20 0.89 -68.52
C THR A 23 46.62 0.76 -69.93
N ASP A 24 47.32 1.29 -70.93
CA ASP A 24 46.91 1.20 -72.35
C ASP A 24 47.04 -0.23 -72.87
N ILE A 25 45.91 -0.91 -73.03
CA ILE A 25 45.82 -2.33 -73.40
C ILE A 25 46.45 -2.60 -74.77
N ASN A 26 46.57 -1.60 -75.64
CA ASN A 26 47.13 -1.75 -76.97
C ASN A 26 48.67 -1.86 -76.99
N ASN A 27 49.35 -1.52 -75.88
CA ASN A 27 50.82 -1.45 -75.78
C ASN A 27 51.45 -2.50 -74.85
N ILE A 28 50.68 -3.48 -74.37
CA ILE A 28 51.15 -4.55 -73.46
C ILE A 28 51.32 -5.88 -74.18
N THR A 29 52.24 -6.71 -73.70
CA THR A 29 52.46 -8.07 -74.22
C THR A 29 51.35 -9.03 -73.75
N GLU A 30 51.12 -10.11 -74.50
CA GLU A 30 50.12 -11.11 -74.14
C GLU A 30 50.39 -11.76 -72.77
N GLN A 31 51.65 -11.92 -72.40
CA GLN A 31 52.04 -12.47 -71.10
C GLN A 31 51.71 -11.51 -69.95
N GLU A 32 51.90 -10.21 -70.14
CA GLU A 32 51.49 -9.18 -69.17
C GLU A 32 49.96 -9.15 -69.05
N PHE A 33 49.24 -9.20 -70.17
CA PHE A 33 47.77 -9.29 -70.17
C PHE A 33 47.26 -10.50 -69.38
N ARG A 34 47.79 -11.71 -69.63
CA ARG A 34 47.43 -12.93 -68.88
C ARG A 34 47.71 -12.79 -67.38
N THR A 35 48.83 -12.16 -67.03
CA THR A 35 49.21 -11.91 -65.62
C THR A 35 48.22 -10.96 -64.94
N ILE A 36 47.78 -9.90 -65.64
CA ILE A 36 46.78 -8.95 -65.13
C ILE A 36 45.44 -9.65 -64.89
N ILE A 37 44.97 -10.46 -65.84
CA ILE A 37 43.72 -11.22 -65.70
C ILE A 37 43.78 -12.19 -64.51
N MET A 38 44.88 -12.94 -64.36
CA MET A 38 45.07 -13.84 -63.22
C MET A 38 45.03 -13.11 -61.88
N LYS A 39 45.68 -11.94 -61.77
CA LYS A 39 45.66 -11.11 -60.55
C LYS A 39 44.25 -10.60 -60.23
N LEU A 40 43.48 -10.19 -61.23
CA LEU A 40 42.09 -9.73 -61.05
C LEU A 40 41.18 -10.87 -60.55
N ILE A 41 41.28 -12.06 -61.15
CA ILE A 41 40.49 -13.23 -60.73
C ILE A 41 40.85 -13.61 -59.30
N ALA A 42 42.14 -13.70 -58.96
CA ALA A 42 42.57 -14.03 -57.60
C ALA A 42 42.11 -12.99 -56.56
N GLY A 43 42.10 -11.70 -56.94
CA GLY A 43 41.56 -10.62 -56.08
C GLY A 43 40.06 -10.74 -55.86
N LEU A 44 39.30 -11.10 -56.90
CA LEU A 44 37.86 -11.36 -56.79
C LEU A 44 37.57 -12.59 -55.93
N GLU A 45 38.29 -13.70 -56.13
CA GLU A 45 38.15 -14.92 -55.32
C GLU A 45 38.39 -14.62 -53.83
N LYS A 46 39.44 -13.87 -53.51
CA LYS A 46 39.74 -13.45 -52.13
C LYS A 46 38.62 -12.57 -51.55
N SER A 47 38.14 -11.59 -52.30
CA SER A 47 37.03 -10.72 -51.87
C SER A 47 35.74 -11.52 -51.63
N MET A 48 35.44 -12.49 -52.49
CA MET A 48 34.28 -13.37 -52.33
C MET A 48 34.41 -14.26 -51.08
N GLU A 49 35.60 -14.79 -50.80
CA GLU A 49 35.85 -15.59 -49.61
C GLU A 49 35.74 -14.73 -48.33
N ASP A 50 36.31 -13.52 -48.32
CA ASP A 50 36.19 -12.58 -47.19
C ASP A 50 34.72 -12.20 -46.91
N ILE A 51 33.93 -11.97 -47.96
CA ILE A 51 32.48 -11.71 -47.84
C ILE A 51 31.77 -12.95 -47.28
N ARG A 52 32.09 -14.13 -47.80
CA ARG A 52 31.47 -15.39 -47.36
C ARG A 52 31.75 -15.67 -45.88
N GLU A 53 32.99 -15.50 -45.43
CA GLU A 53 33.38 -15.67 -44.03
C GLU A 53 32.63 -14.65 -43.15
N THR A 54 32.60 -13.38 -43.55
CA THR A 54 31.90 -12.31 -42.81
C THR A 54 30.39 -12.56 -42.73
N MET A 55 29.78 -13.05 -43.81
CA MET A 55 28.35 -13.40 -43.80
C MET A 55 28.07 -14.60 -42.89
N ALA A 56 28.95 -15.61 -42.88
CA ALA A 56 28.80 -16.77 -42.03
C ALA A 56 28.90 -16.39 -40.53
N THR A 57 29.88 -15.57 -40.16
CA THR A 57 30.02 -15.08 -38.77
C THR A 57 28.81 -14.26 -38.34
N ASN A 58 28.38 -13.30 -39.16
CA ASN A 58 27.20 -12.48 -38.84
C ASN A 58 25.94 -13.34 -38.71
N THR A 59 25.76 -14.35 -39.57
CA THR A 59 24.62 -15.26 -39.49
C THR A 59 24.58 -16.01 -38.17
N ILE A 60 25.72 -16.50 -37.69
CA ILE A 60 25.83 -17.19 -36.40
C ILE A 60 25.53 -16.23 -35.25
N GLU A 61 26.11 -15.02 -35.27
CA GLU A 61 25.87 -14.00 -34.25
C GLU A 61 24.40 -13.60 -34.15
N HIS A 62 23.74 -13.36 -35.29
CA HIS A 62 22.31 -13.05 -35.34
C HIS A 62 21.45 -14.20 -34.82
N LYS A 63 21.81 -15.45 -35.12
CA LYS A 63 21.10 -16.63 -34.60
C LYS A 63 21.22 -16.74 -33.09
N ASN A 64 22.43 -16.57 -32.55
CA ASN A 64 22.66 -16.61 -31.11
C ASN A 64 21.89 -15.48 -30.40
N SER A 65 21.95 -14.27 -30.95
CA SER A 65 21.18 -13.13 -30.42
C SER A 65 19.68 -13.38 -30.46
N TYR A 66 19.16 -13.98 -31.53
CA TYR A 66 17.76 -14.37 -31.63
C TYR A 66 17.36 -15.38 -30.54
N ASP A 67 18.17 -16.41 -30.30
CA ASP A 67 17.90 -17.42 -29.27
C ASP A 67 17.94 -16.80 -27.85
N GLU A 68 18.86 -15.88 -27.58
CA GLU A 68 18.90 -15.12 -26.32
C GLU A 68 17.63 -14.28 -26.10
N ILE A 69 17.21 -13.53 -27.12
CA ILE A 69 16.00 -12.70 -27.06
C ILE A 69 14.76 -13.58 -26.84
N LYS A 70 14.67 -14.70 -27.56
CA LYS A 70 13.56 -15.65 -27.43
C LYS A 70 13.47 -16.22 -26.01
N ASN A 71 14.61 -16.58 -25.41
CA ASN A 71 14.65 -17.07 -24.04
C ASN A 71 14.23 -16.00 -23.04
N ALA A 72 14.70 -14.75 -23.21
CA ALA A 72 14.30 -13.63 -22.36
C ALA A 72 12.79 -13.35 -22.44
N ILE A 73 12.19 -13.41 -23.63
CA ILE A 73 10.74 -13.24 -23.82
C ILE A 73 9.97 -14.34 -23.07
N ASN A 74 10.41 -15.59 -23.15
CA ASN A 74 9.76 -16.69 -22.43
C ASN A 74 9.85 -16.52 -20.91
N GLU A 75 10.99 -16.04 -20.40
CA GLU A 75 11.15 -15.77 -18.97
C GLU A 75 10.22 -14.64 -18.50
N ILE A 76 10.09 -13.57 -19.29
CA ILE A 76 9.16 -12.46 -19.02
C ILE A 76 7.72 -12.99 -19.01
N HIS A 77 7.35 -13.81 -19.99
CA HIS A 77 6.01 -14.38 -20.09
C HIS A 77 5.66 -15.22 -18.86
N ASN A 78 6.55 -16.11 -18.43
CA ASN A 78 6.33 -16.93 -17.23
C ASN A 78 6.21 -16.09 -15.96
N LYS A 79 7.02 -15.03 -15.82
CA LYS A 79 6.93 -14.10 -14.68
C LYS A 79 5.62 -13.31 -14.70
N LEU A 80 5.16 -12.91 -15.87
CA LEU A 80 3.88 -12.21 -16.04
C LEU A 80 2.72 -13.11 -15.63
N GLU A 81 2.71 -14.37 -16.09
CA GLU A 81 1.67 -15.35 -15.74
C GLU A 81 1.62 -15.60 -14.22
N ALA A 82 2.79 -15.80 -13.59
CA ALA A 82 2.89 -15.94 -12.15
C ALA A 82 2.42 -14.69 -11.39
N SER A 83 2.67 -13.49 -11.94
CA SER A 83 2.16 -12.25 -11.36
C SER A 83 0.63 -12.15 -11.51
N ASN A 84 0.08 -12.57 -12.65
CA ASN A 84 -1.35 -12.52 -12.91
C ASN A 84 -2.12 -13.43 -11.94
N ALA A 85 -1.66 -14.66 -11.73
CA ALA A 85 -2.25 -15.58 -10.75
C ALA A 85 -2.21 -15.02 -9.31
N ARG A 86 -1.14 -14.30 -8.94
CA ARG A 86 -1.05 -13.64 -7.63
C ARG A 86 -2.03 -12.47 -7.49
N ILE A 87 -2.28 -11.73 -8.57
CA ILE A 87 -3.25 -10.64 -8.60
C ILE A 87 -4.67 -11.20 -8.46
N GLU A 88 -5.03 -12.24 -9.22
CA GLU A 88 -6.35 -12.88 -9.13
C GLU A 88 -6.63 -13.44 -7.72
N GLU A 89 -5.62 -14.02 -7.06
CA GLU A 89 -5.75 -14.46 -5.66
C GLU A 89 -5.94 -13.27 -4.71
N ALA A 90 -5.20 -12.17 -4.91
CA ALA A 90 -5.34 -10.97 -4.10
C ALA A 90 -6.72 -10.32 -4.27
N GLU A 91 -7.25 -10.28 -5.50
CA GLU A 91 -8.59 -9.76 -5.80
C GLU A 91 -9.68 -10.57 -5.10
N ARG A 92 -9.61 -11.91 -5.14
CA ARG A 92 -10.54 -12.77 -4.38
C ARG A 92 -10.49 -12.50 -2.88
N ARG A 93 -9.28 -12.41 -2.31
CA ARG A 93 -9.12 -12.10 -0.88
C ARG A 93 -9.65 -10.73 -0.50
N ILE A 94 -9.52 -9.73 -1.38
CA ILE A 94 -10.09 -8.41 -1.16
C ILE A 94 -11.61 -8.49 -1.17
N SER A 95 -12.21 -9.20 -2.13
CA SER A 95 -13.66 -9.41 -2.19
C SER A 95 -14.20 -10.07 -0.90
N ASP A 96 -13.55 -11.13 -0.41
CA ASP A 96 -13.96 -11.80 0.84
C ASP A 96 -13.87 -10.86 2.06
N LEU A 97 -12.86 -9.99 2.08
CA LEU A 97 -12.69 -8.99 3.15
C LEU A 97 -13.73 -7.88 3.07
N GLU A 98 -14.10 -7.42 1.88
CA GLU A 98 -15.16 -6.43 1.68
C GLU A 98 -16.49 -6.93 2.23
N ASP A 99 -16.87 -8.18 1.91
CA ASP A 99 -18.08 -8.81 2.45
C ASP A 99 -18.04 -8.91 3.98
N THR A 100 -16.89 -9.35 4.53
CA THR A 100 -16.69 -9.44 5.98
C THR A 100 -16.79 -8.08 6.68
N ILE A 101 -16.31 -7.00 6.05
CA ILE A 101 -16.38 -5.65 6.60
C ILE A 101 -17.83 -5.17 6.66
N ILE A 102 -18.62 -5.42 5.61
CA ILE A 102 -20.04 -5.07 5.57
C ILE A 102 -20.81 -5.79 6.68
N GLU A 103 -20.60 -7.10 6.84
CA GLU A 103 -21.23 -7.87 7.92
C GLU A 103 -20.87 -7.31 9.30
N LYS A 104 -19.60 -6.94 9.52
CA LYS A 104 -19.14 -6.36 10.78
C LYS A 104 -19.80 -5.02 11.06
N GLU A 105 -19.89 -4.13 10.07
CA GLU A 105 -20.54 -2.83 10.19
C GLU A 105 -22.01 -2.99 10.59
N GLU A 106 -22.73 -3.92 9.97
CA GLU A 106 -24.11 -4.23 10.36
C GLU A 106 -24.23 -4.75 11.80
N THR A 107 -23.30 -5.63 12.22
CA THR A 107 -23.29 -6.13 13.60
C THR A 107 -22.94 -5.05 14.62
N GLU A 108 -22.08 -4.10 14.25
CA GLU A 108 -21.69 -2.98 15.09
C GLU A 108 -22.84 -2.00 15.28
N LYS A 109 -23.52 -1.64 14.18
CA LYS A 109 -24.72 -0.81 14.25
C LYS A 109 -25.79 -1.39 15.19
N LYS A 110 -26.03 -2.70 15.12
CA LYS A 110 -26.97 -3.39 16.04
C LYS A 110 -26.52 -3.33 17.51
N ARG A 111 -25.20 -3.44 17.75
CA ARG A 111 -24.63 -3.31 19.11
C ARG A 111 -24.80 -1.88 19.62
N ASP A 112 -24.57 -0.88 18.78
CA ASP A 112 -24.72 0.53 19.16
C ASP A 112 -26.18 0.87 19.48
N GLU A 113 -27.13 0.40 18.68
CA GLU A 113 -28.56 0.55 18.96
C GLU A 113 -28.94 -0.09 20.31
N LEU A 114 -28.40 -1.27 20.62
CA LEU A 114 -28.63 -1.94 21.91
C LEU A 114 -28.00 -1.17 23.09
N ILE A 115 -26.79 -0.63 22.91
CA ILE A 115 -26.13 0.19 23.94
C ILE A 115 -26.97 1.45 24.21
N GLN A 116 -27.44 2.14 23.16
CA GLN A 116 -28.28 3.32 23.30
C GLN A 116 -29.60 3.03 24.04
N ASP A 117 -30.23 1.88 23.76
CA ASP A 117 -31.42 1.42 24.49
C ASP A 117 -31.11 1.16 25.97
N HIS A 118 -30.03 0.43 26.25
CA HIS A 118 -29.62 0.13 27.62
C HIS A 118 -29.25 1.40 28.40
N GLU A 119 -28.54 2.35 27.79
CA GLU A 119 -28.23 3.63 28.41
C GLU A 119 -29.50 4.42 28.74
N ARG A 120 -30.48 4.44 27.83
CA ARG A 120 -31.77 5.08 28.08
C ARG A 120 -32.48 4.43 29.26
N ARG A 121 -32.57 3.11 29.28
CA ARG A 121 -33.21 2.35 30.37
C ARG A 121 -32.51 2.56 31.70
N VAL A 122 -31.18 2.64 31.72
CA VAL A 122 -30.42 2.95 32.95
C VAL A 122 -30.74 4.37 33.44
N ARG A 123 -30.86 5.36 32.54
CA ARG A 123 -31.29 6.71 32.91
C ARG A 123 -32.70 6.70 33.50
N GLU A 124 -33.66 6.06 32.83
CA GLU A 124 -35.04 5.93 33.31
C GLU A 124 -35.13 5.26 34.68
N LEU A 125 -34.37 4.18 34.91
CA LEU A 125 -34.30 3.52 36.20
C LEU A 125 -33.64 4.39 37.27
N SER A 126 -32.57 5.11 36.93
CA SER A 126 -31.94 6.06 37.85
C SER A 126 -32.92 7.16 38.25
N ASP A 127 -33.67 7.71 37.29
CA ASP A 127 -34.66 8.75 37.54
C ASP A 127 -35.81 8.21 38.40
N MET A 128 -36.28 6.99 38.12
CA MET A 128 -37.29 6.31 38.94
C MET A 128 -36.79 6.08 40.37
N VAL A 129 -35.54 5.65 40.57
CA VAL A 129 -35.00 5.46 41.93
C VAL A 129 -34.87 6.80 42.67
N LYS A 130 -34.57 7.88 41.96
CA LYS A 130 -34.34 9.21 42.55
C LYS A 130 -35.58 10.11 42.59
N HIS A 131 -36.73 9.67 42.07
CA HIS A 131 -37.93 10.51 41.92
C HIS A 131 -38.43 11.15 43.24
N ASN A 132 -38.19 10.50 44.38
CA ASN A 132 -38.57 10.99 45.71
C ASN A 132 -37.39 11.64 46.47
N ASN A 133 -36.21 11.71 45.86
CA ASN A 133 -35.02 12.24 46.51
C ASN A 133 -34.97 13.76 46.38
N ILE A 134 -34.74 14.46 47.49
CA ILE A 134 -34.58 15.92 47.52
C ILE A 134 -33.11 16.24 47.82
N SER A 135 -32.56 17.23 47.12
CA SER A 135 -31.20 17.74 47.38
C SER A 135 -31.27 19.09 48.08
N VAL A 136 -30.81 19.13 49.33
CA VAL A 136 -30.68 20.38 50.10
C VAL A 136 -29.24 20.90 49.97
N ILE A 137 -29.09 22.13 49.51
CA ILE A 137 -27.79 22.76 49.22
C ILE A 137 -27.58 23.94 50.16
N GLY A 138 -26.33 24.23 50.52
CA GLY A 138 -25.96 25.37 51.36
C GLY A 138 -25.88 25.06 52.85
N ILE A 139 -26.03 23.80 53.25
CA ILE A 139 -25.88 23.36 54.63
C ILE A 139 -24.38 23.32 55.00
N PRO A 140 -23.95 24.09 56.03
CA PRO A 140 -22.58 24.06 56.53
C PRO A 140 -22.11 22.63 56.84
N GLU A 141 -20.82 22.39 56.68
CA GLU A 141 -20.21 21.14 57.15
C GLU A 141 -20.35 21.07 58.69
N GLU A 142 -20.53 19.86 59.21
CA GLU A 142 -20.74 19.56 60.64
C GLU A 142 -22.09 19.98 61.26
N GLU A 143 -23.01 20.61 60.53
CA GLU A 143 -24.36 20.92 61.05
C GLU A 143 -25.13 19.65 61.45
N GLU A 144 -24.83 18.54 60.80
CA GLU A 144 -25.39 17.20 61.06
C GLU A 144 -24.78 16.55 62.33
N ARG A 145 -23.74 17.15 62.92
CA ARG A 145 -22.99 16.59 64.04
C ARG A 145 -23.82 16.64 65.33
N GLY A 146 -24.43 15.52 65.66
CA GLY A 146 -25.19 15.31 66.91
C GLY A 146 -26.67 15.00 66.66
N LYS A 147 -27.31 15.71 65.73
CA LYS A 147 -28.71 15.50 65.34
C LYS A 147 -28.90 14.64 64.07
N GLY A 148 -27.81 14.31 63.36
CA GLY A 148 -27.85 13.54 62.12
C GLY A 148 -28.35 14.37 60.93
N ALA A 149 -28.29 13.81 59.71
CA ALA A 149 -28.78 14.48 58.51
C ALA A 149 -30.31 14.59 58.48
N GLU A 150 -31.02 13.62 59.06
CA GLU A 150 -32.49 13.63 59.17
C GLU A 150 -32.95 14.80 60.05
N GLY A 151 -32.36 14.96 61.25
CA GLY A 151 -32.70 16.05 62.16
C GLY A 151 -32.41 17.45 61.59
N VAL A 152 -31.41 17.58 60.70
CA VAL A 152 -31.19 18.85 59.97
C VAL A 152 -32.33 19.14 59.00
N VAL A 153 -32.82 18.12 58.28
CA VAL A 153 -33.93 18.29 57.33
C VAL A 153 -35.23 18.59 58.06
N GLU A 154 -35.50 17.93 59.19
CA GLU A 154 -36.67 18.19 60.04
C GLU A 154 -36.70 19.64 60.53
N GLU A 155 -35.57 20.16 61.03
CA GLU A 155 -35.46 21.57 61.46
C GLU A 155 -35.71 22.55 60.30
N ILE A 156 -35.18 22.27 59.11
CA ILE A 156 -35.42 23.10 57.92
C ILE A 156 -36.90 23.11 57.54
N ILE A 157 -37.58 21.96 57.61
CA ILE A 157 -39.02 21.87 57.30
C ILE A 157 -39.83 22.65 58.33
N ALA A 158 -39.56 22.48 59.62
CA ALA A 158 -40.26 23.19 60.69
C ALA A 158 -40.05 24.71 60.63
N GLU A 159 -38.83 25.16 60.31
CA GLU A 159 -38.52 26.59 60.17
C GLU A 159 -39.10 27.22 58.90
N THR A 160 -39.11 26.50 57.78
CA THR A 160 -39.48 27.06 56.47
C THR A 160 -40.95 26.83 56.11
N PHE A 161 -41.52 25.68 56.48
CA PHE A 161 -42.85 25.22 56.10
C PHE A 161 -43.62 24.62 57.30
N PRO A 162 -43.95 25.43 58.33
CA PRO A 162 -44.60 24.95 59.55
C PRO A 162 -45.96 24.30 59.31
N ASP A 163 -46.68 24.72 58.27
CA ASP A 163 -47.98 24.15 57.91
C ASP A 163 -47.85 22.70 57.38
N LEU A 164 -46.72 22.39 56.74
CA LEU A 164 -46.46 21.09 56.11
C LEU A 164 -46.31 19.96 57.13
N GLU A 165 -45.73 20.27 58.28
CA GLU A 165 -45.53 19.33 59.41
C GLU A 165 -46.87 18.92 60.06
N THR A 166 -47.90 19.77 59.96
CA THR A 166 -49.21 19.52 60.55
C THR A 166 -50.23 18.90 59.59
N GLU A 167 -50.05 19.11 58.28
CA GLU A 167 -51.00 18.68 57.24
C GLU A 167 -50.62 17.35 56.58
N VAL A 168 -49.35 16.96 56.61
CA VAL A 168 -48.84 15.78 55.90
C VAL A 168 -47.86 15.00 56.78
N ASP A 169 -48.07 13.68 56.89
CA ASP A 169 -47.10 12.77 57.53
C ASP A 169 -45.89 12.59 56.59
N ILE A 170 -44.83 13.37 56.81
CA ILE A 170 -43.57 13.26 56.06
C ILE A 170 -42.68 12.21 56.73
N GLU A 171 -42.39 11.11 56.01
CA GLU A 171 -41.46 10.08 56.46
C GLU A 171 -40.15 10.18 55.67
N ILE A 172 -39.03 10.37 56.38
CA ILE A 172 -37.69 10.37 55.79
C ILE A 172 -37.17 8.93 55.84
N GLN A 173 -36.97 8.31 54.67
CA GLN A 173 -36.45 6.95 54.58
C GLN A 173 -34.94 6.87 54.84
N GLU A 174 -34.18 7.82 54.31
CA GLU A 174 -32.73 7.92 54.48
C GLU A 174 -32.30 9.36 54.20
N ALA A 175 -31.49 9.95 55.08
CA ALA A 175 -30.80 11.20 54.79
C ALA A 175 -29.28 11.03 54.95
N GLN A 176 -28.54 11.52 53.96
CA GLN A 176 -27.09 11.49 53.99
C GLN A 176 -26.49 12.67 53.24
N ARG A 177 -25.33 13.12 53.70
CA ARG A 177 -24.53 14.10 52.96
C ARG A 177 -23.94 13.42 51.74
N THR A 178 -24.20 13.99 50.56
CA THR A 178 -23.60 13.50 49.31
C THR A 178 -22.08 13.67 49.38
N THR A 179 -21.34 12.57 49.40
CA THR A 179 -19.87 12.62 49.27
C THR A 179 -19.52 12.96 47.83
N PHE A 180 -18.82 14.08 47.61
CA PHE A 180 -18.26 14.39 46.29
C PHE A 180 -17.11 13.41 45.98
N ILE A 181 -17.40 12.37 45.20
CA ILE A 181 -16.35 11.57 44.57
C ILE A 181 -15.91 12.34 43.32
N CYS A 182 -14.87 13.16 43.47
CA CYS A 182 -14.19 13.76 42.32
C CYS A 182 -13.50 12.65 41.52
N ASN A 183 -14.15 12.16 40.46
CA ASN A 183 -13.52 11.29 39.48
C ASN A 183 -12.44 12.08 38.71
N LEU A 184 -11.18 11.98 39.16
CA LEU A 184 -10.02 12.64 38.54
C LEU A 184 -9.79 12.27 37.05
N ASN A 185 -10.43 11.20 36.57
CA ASN A 185 -10.26 10.68 35.21
C ASN A 185 -11.37 11.08 34.23
N ARG A 186 -12.29 11.98 34.61
CA ARG A 186 -13.29 12.49 33.66
C ARG A 186 -12.61 13.50 32.74
N SER A 187 -12.12 13.02 31.59
CA SER A 187 -11.71 13.91 30.49
C SER A 187 -12.91 14.78 30.14
N SER A 188 -12.80 16.09 30.34
CA SER A 188 -13.69 17.06 29.73
C SER A 188 -13.45 17.03 28.23
N ALA A 189 -14.36 16.38 27.50
CA ALA A 189 -14.46 16.52 26.05
C ALA A 189 -15.20 17.82 25.71
#